data_AF-A0A4W6G0H8-F1
#
_entry.id   AF-A0A4W6G0H8-F1
#
_cell.length_a   1.000
_cell.length_b   1.000
_cell.length_c   1.000
_cell.angle_alpha   90.00
_cell.angle_beta   90.00
_cell.angle_gamma   90.00
#
_symmetry.space_group_name_H-M   'P 1'
#
loop_
_entity.id
_entity.type
_entity.pdbx_description
1 polymer ?
#
loop_
_entity_poly.entity_id
_entity_poly.type
_entity_poly.pdbx_seq_one_letter_code
_entity_poly.pdbx_strand_id
1 'polypeptide(L)'
;MRIFRLNILAFFLLFVVQYNTFALQDVTTDLFGAENYGTVAAFGDFNSDKQTDIFIIRKQSELVIFLADSKTPYFKPKVQKIKDVFDTIVTSVVPGDYDGDSQMDVLVTTQIKPEAPTSVFIFWGNNQTLGTAPTLFDLILCLFLADGDGYQDHLLPVCLDKSCQNSAIYLAKPSQSEKWVPVLSDFKWRETVWSFVPGKPSQPLALHLGDYNLDGFPDALVILRNTSSSGQQQAFLLENVPCNNASCKSVGRMFRIHWDQSDLGAIQNAIMATFFDIYEDGILDMLVLSQAAGKNDSIIHALKNNFEADAYFVKVMVLSGLCSNDCPEDVKPFGVNQPGPYVMYTTVDSNGYLKNASAGQLSQSAHFSLQLPYTVLGLGRSANFLDHLFVGIPRQPGETDIRKQEWTAIIPNSQLIVIPFPHNKPRSWSAKLYLTPSNSVLLTAIALIGVCVFILVIIGILHWQEKKADDREKRQEAHRFHFDAM
;
A
#
# COMPACT_ATOMS: atom_id res chain seq x y z
N MET A 1 32.92 -66.57 -18.74
CA MET A 1 31.83 -65.81 -19.41
C MET A 1 30.51 -66.01 -18.64
N ARG A 2 30.29 -65.30 -17.52
CA ARG A 2 28.96 -65.12 -16.88
C ARG A 2 28.87 -64.22 -15.63
N ILE A 3 29.97 -63.65 -15.12
CA ILE A 3 29.93 -62.86 -13.86
C ILE A 3 30.11 -61.34 -14.06
N PHE A 4 30.53 -60.87 -15.24
CA PHE A 4 30.74 -59.44 -15.50
C PHE A 4 29.55 -58.67 -16.10
N ARG A 5 28.37 -59.28 -16.21
CA ARG A 5 27.16 -58.63 -16.77
C ARG A 5 26.10 -58.23 -15.73
N LEU A 6 26.28 -58.55 -14.45
CA LEU A 6 25.24 -58.32 -13.43
C LEU A 6 25.35 -56.98 -12.68
N ASN A 7 26.51 -56.31 -12.68
CA ASN A 7 26.70 -55.06 -11.93
C ASN A 7 26.40 -53.78 -12.70
N ILE A 8 26.24 -53.82 -14.02
CA ILE A 8 25.87 -52.64 -14.82
C ILE A 8 24.35 -52.43 -14.81
N LEU A 9 23.57 -53.51 -14.63
CA LEU A 9 22.10 -53.43 -14.58
C LEU A 9 21.61 -52.82 -13.25
N ALA A 10 22.29 -53.08 -12.13
CA ALA A 10 21.96 -52.49 -10.83
C ALA A 10 22.31 -51.00 -10.75
N PHE A 11 23.36 -50.55 -11.46
CA PHE A 11 23.76 -49.14 -11.49
C PHE A 11 22.83 -48.30 -12.39
N PHE A 12 22.25 -48.88 -13.44
CA PHE A 12 21.23 -48.21 -14.26
C PHE A 12 19.83 -48.22 -13.65
N LEU A 13 19.51 -49.14 -12.74
CA LEU A 13 18.24 -49.16 -12.01
C LEU A 13 18.16 -48.12 -10.87
N LEU A 14 19.29 -47.56 -10.43
CA LEU A 14 19.35 -46.47 -9.45
C LEU A 14 19.14 -45.07 -10.06
N PHE A 15 19.13 -44.94 -11.40
CA PHE A 15 18.98 -43.66 -12.10
C PHE A 15 17.67 -43.50 -12.89
N VAL A 16 16.69 -44.41 -12.70
CA VAL A 16 15.34 -44.27 -13.25
C VAL A 16 14.31 -44.19 -12.13
N VAL A 17 14.58 -43.35 -11.14
CA VAL A 17 13.49 -42.68 -10.41
C VAL A 17 13.47 -41.26 -10.96
N GLN A 18 12.77 -41.08 -12.07
CA GLN A 18 12.25 -39.76 -12.39
C GLN A 18 11.30 -39.41 -11.26
N TYR A 19 11.78 -38.64 -10.28
CA TYR A 19 10.89 -37.86 -9.45
C TYR A 19 10.21 -36.88 -10.40
N ASN A 20 8.99 -37.23 -10.81
CA ASN A 20 8.08 -36.25 -11.38
C ASN A 20 7.84 -35.23 -10.26
N THR A 21 8.64 -34.18 -10.21
CA THR A 21 8.33 -33.02 -9.39
C THR A 21 7.15 -32.34 -10.05
N PHE A 22 5.95 -32.79 -9.69
CA PHE A 22 4.74 -32.06 -10.01
C PHE A 22 4.87 -30.70 -9.32
N ALA A 23 4.71 -29.61 -10.08
CA ALA A 23 4.79 -28.25 -9.55
C ALA A 23 3.73 -27.96 -8.48
N LEU A 24 2.70 -28.81 -8.38
CA LEU A 24 1.58 -28.70 -7.47
C LEU A 24 1.29 -30.08 -6.85
N GLN A 25 1.19 -30.12 -5.52
CA GLN A 25 0.76 -31.27 -4.74
C GLN A 25 -0.57 -30.92 -4.06
N ASP A 26 -1.57 -31.79 -4.18
CA ASP A 26 -2.83 -31.63 -3.46
C ASP A 26 -2.62 -31.91 -1.97
N VAL A 27 -2.74 -30.86 -1.15
CA VAL A 27 -2.64 -30.90 0.31
C VAL A 27 -3.96 -30.50 0.97
N THR A 28 -5.07 -30.55 0.22
CA THR A 28 -6.39 -30.06 0.67
C THR A 28 -6.85 -30.75 1.97
N THR A 29 -6.63 -32.06 2.09
CA THR A 29 -6.99 -32.83 3.29
C THR A 29 -6.17 -32.45 4.51
N ASP A 30 -4.89 -32.14 4.33
CA ASP A 30 -3.98 -31.77 5.42
C ASP A 30 -4.26 -30.35 5.92
N LEU A 31 -4.67 -29.46 5.01
CA LEU A 31 -5.06 -28.08 5.32
C LEU A 31 -6.42 -27.99 5.99
N PHE A 32 -7.45 -28.59 5.38
CA PHE A 32 -8.86 -28.33 5.73
C PHE A 32 -9.59 -29.54 6.34
N GLY A 33 -9.01 -30.74 6.28
CA GLY A 33 -9.70 -31.97 6.68
C GLY A 33 -11.01 -32.16 5.90
N ALA A 34 -12.10 -32.45 6.62
CA ALA A 34 -13.45 -32.59 6.05
C ALA A 34 -14.19 -31.25 5.85
N GLU A 35 -13.58 -30.12 6.22
CA GLU A 35 -14.21 -28.80 6.26
C GLU A 35 -13.86 -27.94 5.03
N ASN A 36 -13.45 -28.57 3.93
CA ASN A 36 -12.93 -27.93 2.70
C ASN A 36 -14.01 -27.35 1.75
N TYR A 37 -15.12 -26.83 2.29
CA TYR A 37 -16.24 -26.30 1.49
C TYR A 37 -16.62 -24.87 1.88
N GLY A 38 -17.03 -24.10 0.86
CA GLY A 38 -17.41 -22.68 0.95
C GLY A 38 -16.71 -21.83 -0.11
N THR A 39 -16.89 -20.52 -0.03
CA THR A 39 -16.22 -19.54 -0.89
C THR A 39 -15.21 -18.76 -0.08
N VAL A 40 -13.93 -18.81 -0.46
CA VAL A 40 -12.88 -17.97 0.15
C VAL A 40 -13.19 -16.50 -0.18
N ALA A 41 -13.33 -15.70 0.87
CA ALA A 41 -13.81 -14.32 0.78
C ALA A 41 -12.71 -13.29 1.08
N ALA A 42 -11.86 -13.57 2.06
CA ALA A 42 -10.75 -12.70 2.44
C ALA A 42 -9.64 -13.48 3.15
N PHE A 43 -8.50 -12.81 3.34
CA PHE A 43 -7.38 -13.27 4.15
C PHE A 43 -7.03 -12.20 5.18
N GLY A 44 -6.62 -12.61 6.37
CA GLY A 44 -6.19 -11.69 7.42
C GLY A 44 -5.63 -12.46 8.61
N ASP A 45 -4.90 -11.79 9.49
CA ASP A 45 -4.42 -12.37 10.76
C ASP A 45 -5.42 -11.96 11.85
N PHE A 46 -6.49 -12.74 12.02
CA PHE A 46 -7.64 -12.34 12.85
C PHE A 46 -7.33 -12.42 14.35
N ASN A 47 -6.48 -13.37 14.73
CA ASN A 47 -6.05 -13.57 16.12
C ASN A 47 -4.65 -13.00 16.40
N SER A 48 -4.07 -12.25 15.46
CA SER A 48 -2.74 -11.64 15.54
C SER A 48 -1.62 -12.62 15.92
N ASP A 49 -1.75 -13.88 15.53
CA ASP A 49 -0.75 -14.92 15.80
C ASP A 49 0.38 -14.95 14.76
N LYS A 50 0.33 -14.03 13.78
CA LYS A 50 1.25 -13.85 12.65
C LYS A 50 1.10 -14.89 11.55
N GLN A 51 0.12 -15.76 11.63
CA GLN A 51 -0.28 -16.65 10.55
C GLN A 51 -1.46 -16.04 9.81
N THR A 52 -1.57 -16.34 8.51
CA THR A 52 -2.69 -15.83 7.71
C THR A 52 -3.89 -16.76 7.87
N ASP A 53 -4.96 -16.24 8.44
CA ASP A 53 -6.25 -16.89 8.53
C ASP A 53 -7.07 -16.69 7.24
N ILE A 54 -8.02 -17.59 7.02
CA ILE A 54 -8.86 -17.59 5.82
C ILE A 54 -10.32 -17.32 6.22
N PHE A 55 -10.93 -16.31 5.60
CA PHE A 55 -12.35 -16.01 5.78
C PHE A 55 -13.15 -16.72 4.68
N ILE A 56 -14.09 -17.57 5.06
CA ILE A 56 -14.90 -18.39 4.15
C ILE A 56 -16.38 -18.09 4.36
N ILE A 57 -17.08 -17.80 3.26
CA ILE A 57 -18.54 -17.69 3.26
C ILE A 57 -19.13 -19.06 2.95
N ARG A 58 -20.02 -19.55 3.82
CA ARG A 58 -20.77 -20.81 3.62
C ARG A 58 -22.27 -20.54 3.53
N LYS A 59 -22.94 -21.29 2.64
CA LYS A 59 -24.39 -21.22 2.41
C LYS A 59 -24.91 -19.79 2.21
N GLN A 60 -24.04 -18.88 1.74
CA GLN A 60 -24.33 -17.46 1.56
C GLN A 60 -24.69 -16.69 2.83
N SER A 61 -24.63 -17.27 4.03
CA SER A 61 -25.12 -16.60 5.27
C SER A 61 -24.32 -16.95 6.54
N GLU A 62 -23.28 -17.76 6.41
CA GLU A 62 -22.39 -18.15 7.49
C GLU A 62 -20.98 -17.62 7.16
N LEU A 63 -20.38 -16.85 8.05
CA LEU A 63 -18.97 -16.47 7.96
C LEU A 63 -18.16 -17.42 8.83
N VAL A 64 -17.22 -18.15 8.23
CA VAL A 64 -16.33 -19.06 8.95
C VAL A 64 -14.91 -18.56 8.82
N ILE A 65 -14.27 -18.30 9.95
CA ILE A 65 -12.87 -17.89 10.01
C ILE A 65 -12.05 -19.15 10.28
N PHE A 66 -11.23 -19.53 9.33
CA PHE A 66 -10.30 -20.65 9.42
C PHE A 66 -9.00 -20.13 10.02
N LEU A 67 -8.82 -20.39 11.31
CA LEU A 67 -7.62 -19.99 12.04
C LEU A 67 -6.46 -20.91 11.69
N ALA A 68 -5.33 -20.35 11.30
CA ALA A 68 -4.12 -21.11 11.01
C ALA A 68 -3.53 -21.75 12.29
N ASP A 69 -3.06 -22.98 12.17
CA ASP A 69 -2.44 -23.74 13.27
C ASP A 69 -1.20 -24.48 12.75
N SER A 70 -0.25 -24.71 13.65
CA SER A 70 0.96 -25.52 13.45
C SER A 70 0.71 -27.03 13.27
N LYS A 71 -0.52 -27.52 13.52
CA LYS A 71 -0.88 -28.95 13.48
C LYS A 71 -2.01 -29.21 12.51
N THR A 72 -1.95 -30.33 11.79
CA THR A 72 -3.02 -30.83 10.92
C THR A 72 -4.32 -31.12 11.70
N PRO A 73 -5.51 -30.70 11.22
CA PRO A 73 -5.71 -29.85 10.04
C PRO A 73 -5.18 -28.43 10.29
N TYR A 74 -4.32 -27.94 9.38
CA TYR A 74 -3.59 -26.68 9.54
C TYR A 74 -4.50 -25.46 9.60
N PHE A 75 -5.76 -25.60 9.24
CA PHE A 75 -6.77 -24.59 9.48
C PHE A 75 -7.94 -25.13 10.30
N LYS A 76 -8.24 -24.45 11.41
CA LYS A 76 -9.33 -24.80 12.31
C LYS A 76 -10.50 -23.83 12.12
N PRO A 77 -11.68 -24.32 11.69
CA PRO A 77 -12.83 -23.45 11.44
C PRO A 77 -13.43 -22.95 12.74
N LYS A 78 -13.61 -21.63 12.83
CA LYS A 78 -14.41 -20.94 13.83
C LYS A 78 -15.62 -20.31 13.15
N VAL A 79 -16.80 -20.87 13.42
CA VAL A 79 -18.04 -20.47 12.74
C VAL A 79 -18.68 -19.28 13.45
N GLN A 80 -18.88 -18.19 12.71
CA GLN A 80 -19.73 -17.08 13.11
C GLN A 80 -21.03 -17.13 12.29
N LYS A 81 -22.16 -17.41 12.96
CA LYS A 81 -23.47 -17.44 12.29
C LYS A 81 -24.05 -16.05 12.16
N ILE A 82 -23.89 -15.44 10.98
CA ILE A 82 -24.42 -14.11 10.67
C ILE A 82 -25.95 -14.16 10.47
N LYS A 83 -26.47 -15.26 9.93
CA LYS A 83 -27.91 -15.46 9.70
C LYS A 83 -28.77 -15.37 10.96
N ASP A 84 -28.24 -15.75 12.10
CA ASP A 84 -28.95 -15.67 13.38
C ASP A 84 -29.15 -14.21 13.84
N VAL A 85 -28.42 -13.27 13.23
CA VAL A 85 -28.46 -11.84 13.54
C VAL A 85 -29.25 -11.06 12.47
N PHE A 86 -29.00 -11.31 11.18
CA PHE A 86 -29.70 -10.65 10.06
C PHE A 86 -30.03 -11.70 9.00
N ASP A 87 -31.32 -11.93 8.73
CA ASP A 87 -31.81 -12.86 7.69
C ASP A 87 -31.44 -12.38 6.27
N THR A 88 -30.15 -12.45 5.94
CA THR A 88 -29.50 -11.79 4.79
C THR A 88 -28.41 -12.68 4.16
N ILE A 89 -28.08 -12.38 2.91
CA ILE A 89 -27.04 -13.03 2.11
C ILE A 89 -25.75 -12.21 2.23
N VAL A 90 -24.67 -12.82 2.71
CA VAL A 90 -23.32 -12.22 2.75
C VAL A 90 -22.74 -12.13 1.34
N THR A 91 -22.33 -10.92 0.95
CA THR A 91 -21.76 -10.62 -0.37
C THR A 91 -20.24 -10.47 -0.35
N SER A 92 -19.67 -9.92 0.72
CA SER A 92 -18.23 -9.71 0.84
C SER A 92 -17.81 -9.56 2.29
N VAL A 93 -16.54 -9.88 2.58
CA VAL A 93 -15.89 -9.81 3.89
C VAL A 93 -14.60 -9.05 3.74
N VAL A 94 -14.34 -8.13 4.66
CA VAL A 94 -13.30 -7.12 4.57
C VAL A 94 -12.66 -6.99 5.95
N PRO A 95 -11.54 -7.70 6.22
CA PRO A 95 -10.84 -7.61 7.50
C PRO A 95 -10.01 -6.32 7.57
N GLY A 96 -10.05 -5.63 8.72
CA GLY A 96 -9.29 -4.40 8.98
C GLY A 96 -9.46 -3.95 10.43
N ASP A 97 -8.64 -3.03 10.91
CA ASP A 97 -8.79 -2.40 12.24
C ASP A 97 -9.56 -1.09 12.05
N TYR A 98 -10.82 -1.02 12.49
CA TYR A 98 -11.74 0.07 12.19
C TYR A 98 -11.96 1.05 13.34
N ASP A 99 -11.66 0.66 14.58
CA ASP A 99 -11.68 1.57 15.73
C ASP A 99 -10.28 2.05 16.15
N GLY A 100 -9.23 1.55 15.49
CA GLY A 100 -7.84 1.96 15.70
C GLY A 100 -7.22 1.34 16.96
N ASP A 101 -7.81 0.27 17.51
CA ASP A 101 -7.35 -0.37 18.73
C ASP A 101 -6.19 -1.37 18.50
N SER A 102 -5.76 -1.54 17.24
CA SER A 102 -4.74 -2.49 16.79
C SER A 102 -5.16 -3.96 16.83
N GLN A 103 -6.45 -4.26 16.90
CA GLN A 103 -7.06 -5.57 16.68
C GLN A 103 -7.77 -5.63 15.31
N MET A 104 -7.90 -6.84 14.77
CA MET A 104 -8.58 -7.04 13.49
C MET A 104 -10.10 -7.10 13.70
N ASP A 105 -10.81 -6.10 13.20
CA ASP A 105 -12.24 -6.11 13.00
C ASP A 105 -12.60 -6.76 11.66
N VAL A 106 -13.90 -7.04 11.48
CA VAL A 106 -14.40 -7.64 10.26
C VAL A 106 -15.62 -6.90 9.78
N LEU A 107 -15.50 -6.29 8.60
CA LEU A 107 -16.63 -5.72 7.90
C LEU A 107 -17.25 -6.76 7.01
N VAL A 108 -18.57 -6.87 7.07
CA VAL A 108 -19.35 -7.79 6.27
C VAL A 108 -20.41 -7.00 5.53
N THR A 109 -20.47 -7.21 4.21
CA THR A 109 -21.55 -6.67 3.38
C THR A 109 -22.59 -7.77 3.18
N THR A 110 -23.87 -7.42 3.29
CA THR A 110 -24.99 -8.35 3.08
C THR A 110 -26.09 -7.74 2.23
N GLN A 111 -26.93 -8.60 1.66
CA GLN A 111 -28.09 -8.23 0.86
C GLN A 111 -29.29 -9.08 1.28
N ILE A 112 -30.47 -8.49 1.41
CA ILE A 112 -31.70 -9.25 1.71
C ILE A 112 -32.09 -10.13 0.51
N LYS A 113 -31.85 -9.63 -0.72
CA LYS A 113 -32.06 -10.31 -2.01
C LYS A 113 -31.00 -9.82 -2.99
N PRO A 114 -30.67 -10.56 -4.07
CA PRO A 114 -29.66 -10.16 -5.07
C PRO A 114 -29.90 -8.78 -5.73
N GLU A 115 -31.12 -8.25 -5.65
CA GLU A 115 -31.54 -6.95 -6.21
C GLU A 115 -31.82 -5.90 -5.12
N ALA A 116 -31.61 -6.26 -3.85
CA ALA A 116 -31.84 -5.38 -2.71
C ALA A 116 -30.62 -4.48 -2.45
N PRO A 117 -30.81 -3.32 -1.78
CA PRO A 117 -29.70 -2.53 -1.25
C PRO A 117 -28.78 -3.41 -0.39
N THR A 118 -27.47 -3.15 -0.52
CA THR A 118 -26.45 -3.84 0.27
C THR A 118 -26.33 -3.16 1.63
N SER A 119 -26.54 -3.88 2.71
CA SER A 119 -26.25 -3.40 4.06
C SER A 119 -24.84 -3.80 4.47
N VAL A 120 -24.23 -3.03 5.36
CA VAL A 120 -22.86 -3.19 5.83
C VAL A 120 -22.91 -3.32 7.35
N PHE A 121 -22.14 -4.28 7.85
CA PHE A 121 -22.05 -4.60 9.27
C PHE A 121 -20.58 -4.62 9.66
N ILE A 122 -20.23 -3.87 10.70
CA ILE A 122 -18.90 -3.99 11.30
C ILE A 122 -19.01 -4.87 12.53
N PHE A 123 -18.24 -5.95 12.54
CA PHE A 123 -18.05 -6.81 13.69
C PHE A 123 -16.72 -6.44 14.35
N TRP A 124 -16.83 -5.78 15.50
CA TRP A 124 -15.67 -5.41 16.32
C TRP A 124 -14.97 -6.66 16.85
N GLY A 125 -13.65 -6.71 16.69
CA GLY A 125 -12.78 -7.75 17.20
C GLY A 125 -12.60 -7.59 18.71
N ASN A 126 -12.76 -8.67 19.45
CA ASN A 126 -12.42 -8.70 20.87
C ASN A 126 -11.74 -10.02 21.20
N ASN A 127 -10.41 -10.03 21.22
CA ASN A 127 -9.62 -11.17 21.68
C ASN A 127 -10.10 -12.52 21.09
N GLN A 128 -10.20 -12.60 19.76
CA GLN A 128 -10.64 -13.75 18.95
C GLN A 128 -12.16 -13.92 18.76
N THR A 129 -13.02 -13.07 19.30
CA THR A 129 -14.46 -13.12 18.99
C THR A 129 -14.90 -11.89 18.24
N LEU A 130 -15.90 -12.07 17.38
CA LEU A 130 -16.63 -10.97 16.77
C LEU A 130 -17.75 -10.55 17.72
N GLY A 131 -17.90 -9.25 17.97
CA GLY A 131 -19.00 -8.72 18.79
C GLY A 131 -20.37 -9.20 18.27
N THR A 132 -21.31 -9.45 19.18
CA THR A 132 -22.65 -9.97 18.83
C THR A 132 -23.64 -8.91 18.35
N ALA A 133 -23.29 -7.63 18.47
CA ALA A 133 -24.11 -6.49 18.06
C ALA A 133 -23.33 -5.61 17.07
N PRO A 134 -23.36 -5.93 15.77
CA PRO A 134 -22.68 -5.12 14.76
C PRO A 134 -23.46 -3.83 14.48
N THR A 135 -22.73 -2.79 14.10
CA THR A 135 -23.30 -1.52 13.68
C THR A 135 -23.79 -1.62 12.23
N LEU A 136 -25.06 -1.30 12.00
CA LEU A 136 -25.69 -1.31 10.68
C LEU A 136 -25.36 0.00 9.96
N PHE A 137 -24.79 -0.10 8.77
CA PHE A 137 -24.64 0.98 7.82
C PHE A 137 -25.25 0.56 6.48
N ASP A 138 -26.15 1.35 5.90
CA ASP A 138 -26.67 1.04 4.57
C ASP A 138 -25.67 1.50 3.50
N LEU A 139 -25.15 0.54 2.74
CA LEU A 139 -24.30 0.58 1.53
C LEU A 139 -22.82 1.00 1.60
N ILE A 140 -21.99 0.01 1.25
CA ILE A 140 -20.59 0.02 0.74
C ILE A 140 -19.66 1.08 1.33
N LEU A 141 -18.85 0.61 2.28
CA LEU A 141 -17.80 1.32 2.97
C LEU A 141 -16.49 1.19 2.21
N CYS A 142 -15.85 2.31 1.90
CA CYS A 142 -14.46 2.37 1.51
C CYS A 142 -13.74 3.05 2.67
N LEU A 143 -12.79 2.38 3.31
CA LEU A 143 -12.16 2.96 4.49
C LEU A 143 -10.84 3.61 4.12
N PHE A 144 -10.43 4.56 4.96
CA PHE A 144 -9.22 5.40 4.91
C PHE A 144 -9.43 6.76 4.24
N LEU A 145 -9.76 7.76 5.05
CA LEU A 145 -9.12 9.06 4.84
C LEU A 145 -8.32 9.43 6.08
N ALA A 146 -7.09 9.87 5.84
CA ALA A 146 -6.39 10.69 6.79
C ALA A 146 -6.76 12.13 6.44
N ASP A 147 -7.53 12.80 7.28
CA ASP A 147 -7.65 14.26 7.24
C ASP A 147 -6.42 14.97 7.85
N GLY A 148 -5.44 14.18 8.29
CA GLY A 148 -4.20 14.59 8.96
C GLY A 148 -4.30 14.63 10.48
N ASP A 149 -5.38 14.14 11.10
CA ASP A 149 -5.54 14.12 12.56
C ASP A 149 -4.91 12.90 13.25
N GLY A 150 -4.48 11.90 12.46
CA GLY A 150 -3.84 10.67 12.94
C GLY A 150 -4.82 9.56 13.36
N TYR A 151 -6.12 9.77 13.19
CA TYR A 151 -7.18 8.77 13.33
C TYR A 151 -7.62 8.25 11.96
N GLN A 152 -8.34 7.13 11.97
CA GLN A 152 -8.90 6.56 10.74
C GLN A 152 -10.32 7.08 10.52
N ASP A 153 -10.55 7.74 9.38
CA ASP A 153 -11.89 8.11 8.95
C ASP A 153 -12.51 7.07 8.02
N HIS A 154 -13.85 7.04 8.02
CA HIS A 154 -14.64 6.14 7.21
C HIS A 154 -15.26 6.85 6.01
N LEU A 155 -15.04 6.36 4.79
CA LEU A 155 -15.72 6.83 3.58
C LEU A 155 -16.81 5.85 3.13
N LEU A 156 -17.87 6.39 2.54
CA LEU A 156 -19.02 5.62 2.07
C LEU A 156 -19.45 6.12 0.70
N PRO A 157 -18.98 5.53 -0.41
CA PRO A 157 -19.53 5.78 -1.74
C PRO A 157 -20.92 5.13 -1.86
N VAL A 158 -21.95 5.95 -2.08
CA VAL A 158 -23.34 5.47 -2.15
C VAL A 158 -24.06 5.90 -3.43
N CYS A 159 -24.96 5.04 -3.86
CA CYS A 159 -26.03 5.35 -4.80
C CYS A 159 -27.31 5.65 -3.98
N LEU A 160 -27.85 6.87 -4.09
CA LEU A 160 -29.02 7.29 -3.31
C LEU A 160 -30.34 6.72 -3.86
N ASP A 161 -30.35 6.30 -5.12
CA ASP A 161 -31.49 5.68 -5.79
C ASP A 161 -31.11 4.31 -6.39
N LYS A 162 -32.12 3.46 -6.61
CA LYS A 162 -31.92 2.11 -7.17
C LYS A 162 -31.25 2.11 -8.54
N SER A 163 -31.53 3.14 -9.35
CA SER A 163 -30.93 3.31 -10.66
C SER A 163 -29.56 3.97 -10.61
N CYS A 164 -29.04 4.36 -9.43
CA CYS A 164 -27.82 5.13 -9.22
C CYS A 164 -27.71 6.35 -10.16
N GLN A 165 -28.77 7.14 -10.29
CA GLN A 165 -28.75 8.43 -10.96
C GLN A 165 -28.16 9.53 -10.06
N ASN A 166 -28.36 9.40 -8.75
CA ASN A 166 -27.83 10.29 -7.73
C ASN A 166 -26.79 9.54 -6.90
N SER A 167 -25.57 10.06 -6.89
CA SER A 167 -24.45 9.49 -6.16
C SER A 167 -23.94 10.47 -5.11
N ALA A 168 -23.41 9.94 -4.02
CA ALA A 168 -22.78 10.73 -2.98
C ALA A 168 -21.64 9.95 -2.34
N ILE A 169 -20.67 10.66 -1.76
CA ILE A 169 -19.67 10.11 -0.87
C ILE A 169 -19.90 10.74 0.50
N TYR A 170 -20.08 9.90 1.52
CA TYR A 170 -20.15 10.33 2.90
C TYR A 170 -18.87 10.02 3.65
N LEU A 171 -18.56 10.86 4.65
CA LEU A 171 -17.49 10.67 5.60
C LEU A 171 -18.06 10.57 7.01
N ALA A 172 -17.58 9.63 7.81
CA ALA A 172 -17.79 9.60 9.25
C ALA A 172 -16.45 9.62 9.97
N LYS A 173 -16.37 10.39 11.06
CA LYS A 173 -15.19 10.49 11.93
C LYS A 173 -15.50 9.83 13.27
N PRO A 174 -15.05 8.59 13.52
CA PRO A 174 -15.28 7.90 14.78
C PRO A 174 -14.77 8.71 15.98
N SER A 175 -13.69 9.47 15.81
CA SER A 175 -13.04 10.29 16.85
C SER A 175 -13.89 11.46 17.36
N GLN A 176 -14.83 11.98 16.56
CA GLN A 176 -15.59 13.19 16.88
C GLN A 176 -17.11 12.95 16.97
N SER A 177 -17.70 12.18 16.05
CA SER A 177 -19.11 11.78 16.08
C SER A 177 -19.44 10.71 15.02
N GLU A 178 -20.31 9.75 15.33
CA GLU A 178 -20.82 8.73 14.38
C GLU A 178 -21.76 9.28 13.27
N LYS A 179 -21.80 10.60 13.04
CA LYS A 179 -22.66 11.19 12.01
C LYS A 179 -21.98 11.18 10.65
N TRP A 180 -22.68 10.61 9.67
CA TRP A 180 -22.30 10.67 8.26
C TRP A 180 -22.51 12.06 7.68
N VAL A 181 -21.45 12.62 7.09
CA VAL A 181 -21.42 13.95 6.49
C VAL A 181 -21.11 13.83 5.00
N PRO A 182 -21.90 14.41 4.09
CA PRO A 182 -21.61 14.34 2.66
C PRO A 182 -20.38 15.19 2.32
N VAL A 183 -19.35 14.53 1.77
CA VAL A 183 -18.10 15.14 1.31
C VAL A 183 -18.03 15.28 -0.20
N LEU A 184 -18.90 14.59 -0.94
CA LEU A 184 -19.13 14.81 -2.36
C LEU A 184 -20.58 14.44 -2.70
N SER A 185 -21.29 15.33 -3.38
CA SER A 185 -22.67 15.09 -3.83
C SER A 185 -22.99 15.70 -5.19
N ASP A 186 -22.16 16.64 -5.66
CA ASP A 186 -22.34 17.28 -6.97
C ASP A 186 -21.48 16.57 -8.03
N PHE A 187 -22.13 15.74 -8.83
CA PHE A 187 -21.55 15.04 -9.98
C PHE A 187 -21.97 15.67 -11.31
N LYS A 188 -22.41 16.93 -11.30
CA LYS A 188 -22.80 17.65 -12.51
C LYS A 188 -21.59 18.33 -13.15
N TRP A 189 -21.37 18.08 -14.43
CA TRP A 189 -20.41 18.81 -15.24
C TRP A 189 -21.08 19.39 -16.47
N ARG A 190 -21.12 20.73 -16.55
CA ARG A 190 -21.84 21.47 -17.61
C ARG A 190 -23.31 21.02 -17.70
N GLU A 191 -23.72 20.47 -18.83
CA GLU A 191 -25.08 19.96 -19.08
C GLU A 191 -25.20 18.44 -18.88
N THR A 192 -24.12 17.77 -18.47
CA THR A 192 -24.08 16.32 -18.26
C THR A 192 -24.09 15.98 -16.77
N VAL A 193 -24.86 14.96 -16.40
CA VAL A 193 -24.86 14.41 -15.04
C VAL A 193 -24.13 13.07 -15.05
N TRP A 194 -23.13 12.97 -14.19
CA TRP A 194 -22.40 11.73 -13.95
C TRP A 194 -22.87 11.08 -12.66
N SER A 195 -22.66 9.76 -12.56
CA SER A 195 -22.95 9.03 -11.33
C SER A 195 -22.09 7.78 -11.25
N PHE A 196 -22.08 7.14 -10.08
CA PHE A 196 -21.42 5.85 -9.94
C PHE A 196 -22.04 4.79 -10.85
N VAL A 197 -21.20 3.85 -11.29
CA VAL A 197 -21.67 2.63 -11.93
C VAL A 197 -22.29 1.74 -10.85
N PRO A 198 -23.56 1.30 -11.00
CA PRO A 198 -24.17 0.38 -10.05
C PRO A 198 -23.31 -0.87 -9.90
N GLY A 199 -22.90 -1.18 -8.67
CA GLY A 199 -22.11 -2.36 -8.38
C GLY A 199 -22.83 -3.64 -8.76
N LYS A 200 -22.12 -4.59 -9.36
CA LYS A 200 -22.57 -5.97 -9.55
C LYS A 200 -21.91 -6.86 -8.49
N PRO A 201 -22.46 -8.04 -8.17
CA PRO A 201 -21.82 -8.96 -7.22
C PRO A 201 -20.37 -9.33 -7.58
N SER A 202 -20.02 -9.31 -8.87
CA SER A 202 -18.66 -9.56 -9.36
C SER A 202 -17.74 -8.34 -9.35
N GLN A 203 -18.31 -7.14 -9.29
CA GLN A 203 -17.64 -5.83 -9.39
C GLN A 203 -18.48 -4.81 -8.61
N PRO A 204 -18.35 -4.76 -7.27
CA PRO A 204 -19.06 -3.78 -6.47
C PRO A 204 -18.43 -2.39 -6.67
N LEU A 205 -19.15 -1.37 -6.22
CA LEU A 205 -18.64 0.00 -6.20
C LEU A 205 -17.41 0.07 -5.30
N ALA A 206 -16.30 0.61 -5.81
CA ALA A 206 -15.05 0.77 -5.06
C ALA A 206 -14.43 2.14 -5.36
N LEU A 207 -13.76 2.71 -4.35
CA LEU A 207 -12.86 3.84 -4.50
C LEU A 207 -11.44 3.33 -4.31
N HIS A 208 -10.55 3.61 -5.25
CA HIS A 208 -9.14 3.25 -5.13
C HIS A 208 -8.39 4.47 -4.59
N LEU A 209 -7.82 4.35 -3.40
CA LEU A 209 -7.22 5.48 -2.69
C LEU A 209 -5.70 5.55 -2.93
N GLY A 210 -5.17 6.76 -2.98
CA GLY A 210 -3.74 7.03 -3.15
C GLY A 210 -3.45 8.52 -3.18
N ASP A 211 -2.33 8.94 -2.60
CA ASP A 211 -1.85 10.32 -2.60
C ASP A 211 -1.07 10.58 -3.90
N TYR A 212 -1.74 11.07 -4.95
CA TYR A 212 -1.13 11.21 -6.29
C TYR A 212 -0.30 12.49 -6.45
N ASN A 213 -0.55 13.48 -5.59
CA ASN A 213 0.10 14.80 -5.62
C ASN A 213 1.11 15.00 -4.46
N LEU A 214 1.30 13.96 -3.62
CA LEU A 214 2.22 13.92 -2.48
C LEU A 214 1.97 15.03 -1.46
N ASP A 215 0.72 15.45 -1.30
CA ASP A 215 0.34 16.50 -0.35
C ASP A 215 0.08 15.97 1.07
N GLY A 216 0.10 14.65 1.26
CA GLY A 216 -0.11 13.96 2.53
C GLY A 216 -1.57 13.59 2.81
N PHE A 217 -2.49 13.89 1.88
CA PHE A 217 -3.90 13.53 1.98
C PHE A 217 -4.23 12.52 0.88
N PRO A 218 -4.80 11.34 1.21
CA PRO A 218 -5.17 10.38 0.18
C PRO A 218 -6.26 10.94 -0.74
N ASP A 219 -6.01 10.86 -2.04
CA ASP A 219 -6.98 11.11 -3.12
C ASP A 219 -7.67 9.80 -3.51
N ALA A 220 -8.62 9.87 -4.44
CA ALA A 220 -9.34 8.69 -4.91
C ALA A 220 -9.47 8.63 -6.44
N LEU A 221 -9.39 7.42 -6.99
CA LEU A 221 -9.77 7.09 -8.36
C LEU A 221 -11.11 6.36 -8.36
N VAL A 222 -11.99 6.76 -9.28
CA VAL A 222 -13.32 6.18 -9.39
C VAL A 222 -13.79 6.07 -10.83
N ILE A 223 -14.66 5.11 -11.10
CA ILE A 223 -15.35 4.98 -12.38
C ILE A 223 -16.73 5.64 -12.28
N LEU A 224 -16.98 6.60 -13.17
CA LEU A 224 -18.28 7.24 -13.32
C LEU A 224 -18.89 6.90 -14.67
N ARG A 225 -20.22 6.89 -14.71
CA ARG A 225 -21.00 6.77 -15.95
C ARG A 225 -21.75 8.05 -16.23
N ASN A 226 -21.84 8.38 -17.52
CA ASN A 226 -22.69 9.47 -17.97
C ASN A 226 -24.15 8.98 -17.99
N THR A 227 -25.01 9.66 -17.22
CA THR A 227 -26.44 9.35 -17.16
C THR A 227 -27.24 10.04 -18.27
N SER A 228 -26.70 11.11 -18.86
CA SER A 228 -27.36 11.94 -19.87
C SER A 228 -27.11 11.47 -21.31
N SER A 229 -25.98 10.79 -21.58
CA SER A 229 -25.65 10.17 -22.86
C SER A 229 -25.67 8.63 -22.76
N SER A 230 -25.19 7.91 -23.78
CA SER A 230 -25.33 6.44 -23.99
C SER A 230 -24.66 5.52 -22.96
N GLY A 231 -24.59 5.91 -21.67
CA GLY A 231 -24.02 5.10 -20.60
C GLY A 231 -22.50 4.96 -20.66
N GLN A 232 -21.81 5.92 -21.27
CA GLN A 232 -20.35 5.92 -21.37
C GLN A 232 -19.71 5.93 -19.97
N GLN A 233 -18.82 4.98 -19.72
CA GLN A 233 -18.09 4.82 -18.45
C GLN A 233 -16.64 5.27 -18.62
N GLN A 234 -16.15 6.08 -17.69
CA GLN A 234 -14.80 6.66 -17.70
C GLN A 234 -14.24 6.72 -16.28
N ALA A 235 -12.91 6.73 -16.18
CA ALA A 235 -12.21 6.94 -14.92
C ALA A 235 -12.05 8.43 -14.62
N PHE A 236 -12.23 8.80 -13.35
CA PHE A 236 -12.08 10.17 -12.86
C PHE A 236 -11.23 10.18 -11.59
N LEU A 237 -10.42 11.23 -11.46
CA LEU A 237 -9.63 11.51 -10.28
C LEU A 237 -10.40 12.44 -9.34
N LEU A 238 -10.46 12.08 -8.07
CA LEU A 238 -11.06 12.83 -6.97
C LEU A 238 -9.94 13.32 -6.06
N GLU A 239 -9.71 14.62 -6.03
CA GLU A 239 -8.69 15.22 -5.16
C GLU A 239 -9.27 15.58 -3.79
N ASN A 240 -8.53 15.28 -2.73
CA ASN A 240 -8.87 15.61 -1.36
C ASN A 240 -8.47 17.05 -1.02
N VAL A 241 -9.47 17.95 -0.93
CA VAL A 241 -9.24 19.38 -0.75
C VAL A 241 -9.87 19.91 0.55
N PRO A 242 -9.39 21.05 1.08
CA PRO A 242 -10.06 21.72 2.19
C PRO A 242 -11.53 22.01 1.87
N CYS A 243 -12.40 21.74 2.84
CA CYS A 243 -13.83 21.94 2.71
C CYS A 243 -14.14 23.42 2.43
N ASN A 244 -14.84 23.68 1.33
CA ASN A 244 -15.33 25.01 0.98
C ASN A 244 -16.84 25.20 1.20
N ASN A 245 -17.57 24.13 1.52
CA ASN A 245 -19.02 24.12 1.62
C ASN A 245 -19.51 24.03 3.08
N ALA A 246 -20.68 24.56 3.38
CA ALA A 246 -21.23 24.51 4.74
C ALA A 246 -21.51 23.07 5.22
N SER A 247 -21.79 22.15 4.29
CA SER A 247 -22.12 20.75 4.60
C SER A 247 -20.94 19.97 5.18
N CYS A 248 -19.71 20.20 4.70
CA CYS A 248 -18.51 19.46 5.11
C CYS A 248 -17.73 20.18 6.23
N LYS A 249 -18.24 21.31 6.75
CA LYS A 249 -17.49 22.14 7.70
C LYS A 249 -17.15 21.41 9.00
N SER A 250 -17.98 20.46 9.43
CA SER A 250 -17.72 19.62 10.60
C SER A 250 -16.58 18.63 10.40
N VAL A 251 -16.30 18.23 9.16
CA VAL A 251 -15.23 17.28 8.83
C VAL A 251 -13.99 17.95 8.23
N GLY A 252 -14.10 19.20 7.78
CA GLY A 252 -12.96 20.04 7.38
C GLY A 252 -12.41 19.77 5.97
N ARG A 253 -12.75 18.64 5.34
CA ARG A 253 -12.31 18.26 3.98
C ARG A 253 -13.44 17.77 3.09
N MET A 254 -13.19 17.76 1.79
CA MET A 254 -14.12 17.30 0.75
C MET A 254 -13.38 16.75 -0.46
N PHE A 255 -14.08 16.02 -1.33
CA PHE A 255 -13.52 15.63 -2.63
C PHE A 255 -13.90 16.60 -3.74
N ARG A 256 -12.95 16.84 -4.64
CA ARG A 256 -13.15 17.61 -5.87
C ARG A 256 -12.86 16.74 -7.08
N ILE A 257 -13.83 16.61 -7.98
CA ILE A 257 -13.67 15.85 -9.22
C ILE A 257 -12.82 16.65 -10.21
N HIS A 258 -11.79 16.02 -10.77
CA HIS A 258 -11.03 16.52 -11.91
C HIS A 258 -11.66 16.06 -13.21
N TRP A 259 -12.41 16.95 -13.85
CA TRP A 259 -13.20 16.62 -15.04
C TRP A 259 -12.42 16.75 -16.35
N ASP A 260 -11.34 17.52 -16.31
CA ASP A 260 -10.54 17.98 -17.45
C ASP A 260 -9.26 17.16 -17.66
N GLN A 261 -9.32 15.86 -17.32
CA GLN A 261 -8.23 14.90 -17.53
C GLN A 261 -8.36 14.23 -18.90
N SER A 262 -7.62 14.73 -19.91
CA SER A 262 -7.73 14.26 -21.30
C SER A 262 -7.38 12.78 -21.47
N ASP A 263 -6.33 12.31 -20.79
CA ASP A 263 -5.82 10.94 -20.98
C ASP A 263 -6.70 9.89 -20.28
N LEU A 264 -7.19 10.20 -19.07
CA LEU A 264 -8.21 9.39 -18.40
C LEU A 264 -9.53 9.37 -19.19
N GLY A 265 -9.95 10.54 -19.70
CA GLY A 265 -11.14 10.68 -20.52
C GLY A 265 -11.05 9.98 -21.88
N ALA A 266 -9.86 9.75 -22.42
CA ALA A 266 -9.70 9.02 -23.67
C ALA A 266 -10.08 7.53 -23.57
N ILE A 267 -10.03 6.96 -22.36
CA ILE A 267 -10.32 5.55 -22.10
C ILE A 267 -11.82 5.36 -21.92
N GLN A 268 -12.49 4.87 -22.97
CA GLN A 268 -13.91 4.56 -22.93
C GLN A 268 -14.18 3.17 -22.35
N ASN A 269 -15.36 3.00 -21.75
CA ASN A 269 -15.80 1.73 -21.15
C ASN A 269 -14.84 1.23 -20.06
N ALA A 270 -14.32 2.17 -19.25
CA ALA A 270 -13.52 1.85 -18.08
C ALA A 270 -14.37 1.08 -17.06
N ILE A 271 -13.82 -0.01 -16.55
CA ILE A 271 -14.44 -0.92 -15.57
C ILE A 271 -13.85 -0.67 -14.18
N MET A 272 -12.54 -0.39 -14.13
CA MET A 272 -11.78 -0.22 -12.89
C MET A 272 -10.58 0.69 -13.16
N ALA A 273 -10.20 1.47 -12.16
CA ALA A 273 -8.98 2.26 -12.18
C ALA A 273 -8.32 2.15 -10.81
N THR A 274 -7.00 2.01 -10.75
CA THR A 274 -6.25 1.95 -9.49
C THR A 274 -4.95 2.71 -9.62
N PHE A 275 -4.42 3.16 -8.49
CA PHE A 275 -3.07 3.69 -8.39
C PHE A 275 -2.04 2.57 -8.46
N PHE A 276 -0.90 2.84 -9.09
CA PHE A 276 0.24 1.94 -9.16
C PHE A 276 1.52 2.76 -9.39
N ASP A 277 2.61 2.47 -8.70
CA ASP A 277 3.91 3.14 -8.92
C ASP A 277 4.68 2.37 -10.02
N ILE A 278 4.50 2.75 -11.29
CA ILE A 278 5.03 1.99 -12.44
C ILE A 278 6.56 2.05 -12.47
N TYR A 279 7.11 3.20 -12.09
CA TYR A 279 8.54 3.48 -12.19
C TYR A 279 9.30 3.27 -10.88
N GLU A 280 8.61 2.85 -9.81
CA GLU A 280 9.15 2.67 -8.47
C GLU A 280 9.85 3.95 -7.95
N ASP A 281 9.32 5.12 -8.34
CA ASP A 281 9.86 6.44 -8.00
C ASP A 281 9.07 7.13 -6.87
N GLY A 282 8.05 6.45 -6.32
CA GLY A 282 7.20 6.94 -5.24
C GLY A 282 6.08 7.87 -5.70
N ILE A 283 5.99 8.19 -6.99
CA ILE A 283 4.85 8.92 -7.56
C ILE A 283 3.82 7.87 -8.00
N LEU A 284 2.58 8.01 -7.53
CA LEU A 284 1.53 7.09 -7.93
C LEU A 284 1.07 7.42 -9.37
N ASP A 285 1.34 6.49 -10.29
CA ASP A 285 0.75 6.42 -11.62
C ASP A 285 -0.62 5.71 -11.55
N MET A 286 -1.24 5.46 -12.71
CA MET A 286 -2.57 4.88 -12.78
C MET A 286 -2.64 3.72 -13.76
N LEU A 287 -3.32 2.65 -13.35
CA LEU A 287 -3.75 1.56 -14.22
C LEU A 287 -5.26 1.62 -14.39
N VAL A 288 -5.72 1.54 -15.63
CA VAL A 288 -7.16 1.55 -15.97
C VAL A 288 -7.48 0.32 -16.78
N LEU A 289 -8.51 -0.42 -16.36
CA LEU A 289 -9.05 -1.56 -17.07
C LEU A 289 -10.28 -1.12 -17.86
N SER A 290 -10.31 -1.41 -19.17
CA SER A 290 -11.49 -1.16 -20.01
C SER A 290 -12.00 -2.44 -20.66
N GLN A 291 -13.30 -2.52 -20.96
CA GLN A 291 -13.85 -3.65 -21.71
C GLN A 291 -13.35 -3.63 -23.16
N ALA A 292 -12.79 -4.74 -23.66
CA ALA A 292 -12.45 -4.86 -25.07
C ALA A 292 -13.71 -4.93 -25.94
N ALA A 293 -13.75 -4.17 -27.05
CA ALA A 293 -14.87 -4.22 -27.99
C ALA A 293 -14.98 -5.62 -28.63
N GLY A 294 -16.11 -6.30 -28.40
CA GLY A 294 -16.41 -7.61 -28.98
C GLY A 294 -15.64 -8.80 -28.39
N LYS A 295 -14.92 -8.63 -27.28
CA LYS A 295 -14.25 -9.71 -26.54
C LYS A 295 -14.65 -9.66 -25.06
N ASN A 296 -14.64 -10.82 -24.39
CA ASN A 296 -14.86 -10.88 -22.94
C ASN A 296 -13.63 -10.45 -22.12
N ASP A 297 -12.50 -10.20 -22.77
CA ASP A 297 -11.26 -9.80 -22.11
C ASP A 297 -11.24 -8.29 -21.80
N SER A 298 -10.47 -7.92 -20.77
CA SER A 298 -10.20 -6.53 -20.41
C SER A 298 -8.90 -6.03 -21.06
N ILE A 299 -8.85 -4.75 -21.41
CA ILE A 299 -7.63 -4.06 -21.87
C ILE A 299 -7.06 -3.30 -20.70
N ILE A 300 -5.76 -3.45 -20.47
CA ILE A 300 -5.02 -2.73 -19.43
C ILE A 300 -4.39 -1.50 -20.08
N HIS A 301 -4.71 -0.33 -19.55
CA HIS A 301 -4.08 0.95 -19.90
C HIS A 301 -3.22 1.39 -18.74
N ALA A 302 -2.05 1.96 -19.03
CA ALA A 302 -1.14 2.51 -18.05
C ALA A 302 -0.93 4.00 -18.35
N LEU A 303 -1.18 4.84 -17.35
CA LEU A 303 -1.11 6.28 -17.43
C LEU A 303 -0.05 6.77 -16.47
N LYS A 304 1.01 7.39 -17.01
CA LYS A 304 2.06 7.99 -16.20
C LYS A 304 1.56 9.30 -15.58
N ASN A 305 1.77 9.46 -14.29
CA ASN A 305 1.61 10.73 -13.60
C ASN A 305 2.84 11.61 -13.85
N ASN A 306 2.66 12.70 -14.60
CA ASN A 306 3.72 13.66 -14.91
C ASN A 306 3.85 14.75 -13.83
N PHE A 307 3.50 14.44 -12.58
CA PHE A 307 3.68 15.36 -11.47
C PHE A 307 5.16 15.72 -11.32
N GLU A 308 5.49 16.99 -11.55
CA GLU A 308 6.87 17.48 -11.41
C GLU A 308 7.27 17.51 -9.92
N ALA A 309 8.34 16.78 -9.61
CA ALA A 309 8.76 16.34 -8.28
C ALA A 309 9.34 17.43 -7.36
N ASP A 310 8.62 18.52 -7.16
CA ASP A 310 8.94 19.48 -6.09
C ASP A 310 8.42 19.01 -4.72
N ALA A 311 7.66 17.91 -4.65
CA ALA A 311 7.15 17.34 -3.41
C ALA A 311 7.98 16.12 -2.99
N TYR A 312 8.27 16.05 -1.69
CA TYR A 312 8.96 14.94 -1.07
C TYR A 312 7.98 13.85 -0.63
N PHE A 313 8.43 12.61 -0.56
CA PHE A 313 7.67 11.50 0.00
C PHE A 313 8.52 10.64 0.93
N VAL A 314 7.88 9.78 1.71
CA VAL A 314 8.52 8.64 2.36
C VAL A 314 7.78 7.37 2.01
N LYS A 315 8.53 6.35 1.58
CA LYS A 315 7.99 5.02 1.27
C LYS A 315 8.32 4.08 2.41
N VAL A 316 7.31 3.52 3.07
CA VAL A 316 7.48 2.66 4.24
C VAL A 316 6.90 1.28 3.93
N MET A 317 7.74 0.25 4.08
CA MET A 317 7.35 -1.15 3.94
C MET A 317 7.62 -1.87 5.24
N VAL A 318 6.57 -2.41 5.86
CA VAL A 318 6.65 -3.17 7.10
C VAL A 318 6.57 -4.66 6.78
N LEU A 319 7.61 -5.40 7.16
CA LEU A 319 7.69 -6.83 6.90
C LEU A 319 7.10 -7.64 8.06
N SER A 320 6.83 -8.93 7.82
CA SER A 320 6.32 -9.86 8.84
C SER A 320 7.26 -10.03 10.04
N GLY A 321 8.56 -9.79 9.86
CA GLY A 321 9.53 -9.71 10.95
C GLY A 321 9.83 -11.05 11.63
N LEU A 322 10.07 -12.13 10.90
CA LEU A 322 10.41 -13.45 11.50
C LEU A 322 11.83 -13.51 12.10
N CYS A 323 12.77 -12.76 11.53
CA CYS A 323 14.17 -12.65 11.95
C CYS A 323 14.75 -11.32 11.44
N SER A 324 15.84 -10.83 12.05
CA SER A 324 16.43 -9.51 11.73
C SER A 324 17.77 -9.58 10.99
N ASN A 325 18.71 -10.41 11.47
CA ASN A 325 20.04 -10.58 10.86
C ASN A 325 20.44 -12.05 10.81
N ASP A 326 20.27 -12.79 11.91
CA ASP A 326 20.59 -14.23 11.98
C ASP A 326 19.34 -15.07 11.76
N CYS A 327 18.99 -15.30 10.50
CA CYS A 327 17.88 -16.16 10.13
C CYS A 327 18.33 -17.63 10.04
N PRO A 328 17.44 -18.59 10.34
CA PRO A 328 17.69 -20.00 10.05
C PRO A 328 18.09 -20.18 8.57
N GLU A 329 19.03 -21.08 8.30
CA GLU A 329 19.50 -21.42 6.95
C GLU A 329 20.23 -20.28 6.19
N ASP A 330 20.72 -19.25 6.88
CA ASP A 330 21.47 -18.11 6.30
C ASP A 330 20.66 -17.35 5.23
N VAL A 331 19.33 -17.42 5.31
CA VAL A 331 18.42 -16.69 4.42
C VAL A 331 18.44 -15.22 4.79
N LYS A 332 18.38 -14.34 3.79
CA LYS A 332 18.27 -12.91 4.06
C LYS A 332 16.98 -12.61 4.84
N PRO A 333 17.02 -11.71 5.84
CA PRO A 333 15.91 -11.37 6.74
C PRO A 333 14.80 -10.54 6.07
N PHE A 334 14.61 -10.71 4.76
CA PHE A 334 13.53 -10.07 4.02
C PHE A 334 12.32 -10.98 4.08
N GLY A 335 11.43 -10.71 5.04
CA GLY A 335 10.12 -11.34 5.13
C GLY A 335 9.16 -10.85 4.04
N VAL A 336 7.93 -11.35 4.08
CA VAL A 336 6.82 -10.85 3.27
C VAL A 336 6.23 -9.57 3.86
N ASN A 337 5.52 -8.79 3.06
CA ASN A 337 4.76 -7.61 3.47
C ASN A 337 3.66 -8.02 4.48
N GLN A 338 3.70 -7.43 5.68
CA GLN A 338 2.72 -7.71 6.73
C GLN A 338 1.42 -6.93 6.46
N PRO A 339 0.23 -7.55 6.45
CA PRO A 339 -1.05 -6.84 6.42
C PRO A 339 -1.39 -6.22 7.78
N GLY A 340 -1.91 -4.99 7.79
CA GLY A 340 -2.37 -4.32 9.01
C GLY A 340 -1.39 -3.39 9.76
N PRO A 341 -0.06 -3.31 9.48
CA PRO A 341 0.79 -2.29 10.07
C PRO A 341 0.26 -0.88 9.84
N TYR A 342 0.36 -0.05 10.87
CA TYR A 342 -0.03 1.34 10.84
C TYR A 342 1.21 2.22 10.79
N VAL A 343 1.32 3.06 9.77
CA VAL A 343 2.42 4.00 9.60
C VAL A 343 1.88 5.41 9.79
N MET A 344 2.53 6.21 10.64
CA MET A 344 2.18 7.60 10.87
C MET A 344 3.44 8.44 10.93
N TYR A 345 3.43 9.61 10.33
CA TYR A 345 4.48 10.59 10.53
C TYR A 345 3.92 11.85 11.18
N THR A 346 4.79 12.57 11.87
CA THR A 346 4.55 13.95 12.32
C THR A 346 5.77 14.79 11.93
N THR A 347 5.53 15.92 11.27
CA THR A 347 6.57 16.85 10.82
C THR A 347 6.07 18.28 10.90
N VAL A 348 6.93 19.25 10.63
CA VAL A 348 6.58 20.68 10.54
C VAL A 348 6.63 21.14 9.09
N ASP A 349 5.61 21.86 8.64
CA ASP A 349 5.57 22.45 7.30
C ASP A 349 6.46 23.71 7.19
N SER A 350 6.57 24.28 5.99
CA SER A 350 7.35 25.51 5.75
C SER A 350 6.86 26.73 6.53
N ASN A 351 5.60 26.70 7.00
CA ASN A 351 4.97 27.78 7.74
C ASN A 351 5.08 27.59 9.26
N GLY A 352 5.68 26.50 9.73
CA GLY A 352 5.80 26.17 11.15
C GLY A 352 4.60 25.45 11.74
N TYR A 353 3.63 25.00 10.93
CA TYR A 353 2.50 24.22 11.40
C TYR A 353 2.83 22.73 11.44
N LEU A 354 2.33 22.05 12.47
CA LEU A 354 2.42 20.60 12.56
C LEU A 354 1.58 19.96 11.44
N LYS A 355 2.21 19.04 10.73
CA LYS A 355 1.62 18.22 9.68
C LYS A 355 1.78 16.75 10.08
N ASN A 356 0.65 16.04 10.13
CA ASN A 356 0.64 14.61 10.35
C ASN A 356 -0.02 13.94 9.16
N ALA A 357 0.46 12.75 8.82
CA ALA A 357 -0.27 11.86 7.95
C ALA A 357 -0.10 10.43 8.45
N SER A 358 -1.07 9.60 8.12
CA SER A 358 -1.05 8.19 8.46
C SER A 358 -1.67 7.35 7.38
N ALA A 359 -1.25 6.10 7.28
CA ALA A 359 -1.88 5.12 6.43
C ALA A 359 -1.57 3.70 6.92
N GLY A 360 -2.53 2.81 6.72
CA GLY A 360 -2.37 1.37 6.95
C GLY A 360 -1.74 0.68 5.74
N GLN A 361 -0.87 -0.29 5.98
CA GLN A 361 -0.30 -1.13 4.93
C GLN A 361 -1.25 -2.30 4.62
N LEU A 362 -1.57 -2.49 3.33
CA LEU A 362 -2.45 -3.55 2.83
C LEU A 362 -3.80 -3.61 3.55
N SER A 363 -4.35 -2.45 3.86
CA SER A 363 -5.64 -2.33 4.49
C SER A 363 -6.75 -2.64 3.48
N GLN A 364 -7.10 -3.92 3.32
CA GLN A 364 -8.10 -4.35 2.33
C GLN A 364 -9.50 -3.88 2.73
N SER A 365 -9.87 -2.63 2.42
CA SER A 365 -11.17 -2.05 2.77
C SER A 365 -12.23 -2.12 1.67
N ALA A 366 -11.88 -2.62 0.47
CA ALA A 366 -12.76 -2.71 -0.68
C ALA A 366 -12.51 -3.99 -1.50
N HIS A 367 -13.49 -4.40 -2.29
CA HIS A 367 -13.31 -5.49 -3.26
C HIS A 367 -12.33 -5.06 -4.36
N PHE A 368 -11.37 -5.93 -4.71
CA PHE A 368 -10.25 -5.58 -5.60
C PHE A 368 -9.55 -4.28 -5.16
N SER A 369 -9.15 -4.19 -3.88
CA SER A 369 -8.48 -3.00 -3.33
C SER A 369 -7.18 -2.62 -4.07
N LEU A 370 -6.51 -3.58 -4.71
CA LEU A 370 -5.32 -3.41 -5.56
C LEU A 370 -4.23 -2.52 -4.92
N GLN A 371 -4.07 -2.62 -3.60
CA GLN A 371 -3.11 -1.83 -2.85
C GLN A 371 -1.67 -2.29 -3.08
N LEU A 372 -0.76 -1.32 -3.03
CA LEU A 372 0.67 -1.57 -3.06
C LEU A 372 1.13 -2.26 -1.76
N PRO A 373 2.20 -3.09 -1.81
CA PRO A 373 2.72 -3.81 -0.64
C PRO A 373 3.50 -2.94 0.34
N TYR A 374 3.37 -1.62 0.22
CA TYR A 374 4.01 -0.59 1.01
C TYR A 374 3.12 0.65 1.03
N THR A 375 3.40 1.53 1.97
CA THR A 375 2.70 2.81 2.11
C THR A 375 3.58 3.93 1.57
N VAL A 376 3.03 4.79 0.73
CA VAL A 376 3.67 6.05 0.31
C VAL A 376 2.95 7.18 1.03
N LEU A 377 3.72 8.02 1.71
CA LEU A 377 3.23 9.17 2.44
C LEU A 377 3.86 10.44 1.88
N GLY A 378 3.03 11.32 1.30
CA GLY A 378 3.47 12.62 0.80
C GLY A 378 3.86 13.57 1.92
N LEU A 379 5.01 14.22 1.78
CA LEU A 379 5.54 15.21 2.73
C LEU A 379 5.32 16.65 2.25
N GLY A 380 5.03 16.85 0.96
CA GLY A 380 4.92 18.18 0.35
C GLY A 380 6.28 18.82 0.02
N ARG A 381 6.30 20.12 -0.28
CA ARG A 381 7.42 20.79 -0.97
C ARG A 381 8.62 21.22 -0.12
N SER A 382 8.62 20.98 1.19
CA SER A 382 9.64 21.56 2.07
C SER A 382 9.93 20.71 3.30
N ALA A 383 10.21 19.42 3.09
CA ALA A 383 10.71 18.54 4.13
C ALA A 383 12.23 18.40 4.00
N ASN A 384 12.99 18.87 4.99
CA ASN A 384 14.43 18.61 5.06
C ASN A 384 14.73 17.23 5.67
N PHE A 385 13.95 16.88 6.69
CA PHE A 385 13.90 15.58 7.35
C PHE A 385 12.51 15.42 7.93
N LEU A 386 12.13 14.18 8.18
CA LEU A 386 10.91 13.85 8.90
C LEU A 386 11.25 13.76 10.40
N ASP A 387 10.59 14.58 11.23
CA ASP A 387 10.86 14.66 12.67
C ASP A 387 10.63 13.32 13.36
N HIS A 388 9.42 12.77 13.20
CA HIS A 388 9.03 11.50 13.79
C HIS A 388 8.27 10.63 12.78
N LEU A 389 8.71 9.38 12.66
CA LEU A 389 8.01 8.31 11.97
C LEU A 389 7.68 7.22 12.98
N PHE A 390 6.40 6.87 13.04
CA PHE A 390 5.86 5.85 13.89
C PHE A 390 5.40 4.66 13.05
N VAL A 391 5.83 3.46 13.43
CA VAL A 391 5.26 2.23 12.91
C VAL A 391 4.70 1.41 14.05
N GLY A 392 3.44 1.05 13.93
CA GLY A 392 2.74 0.12 14.80
C GLY A 392 2.40 -1.16 14.05
N ILE A 393 2.36 -2.27 14.78
CA ILE A 393 1.83 -3.54 14.26
C ILE A 393 0.68 -4.04 15.15
N PRO A 394 -0.24 -4.87 14.61
CA PRO A 394 -1.31 -5.47 15.38
C PRO A 394 -0.80 -6.24 16.61
N ARG A 395 -1.61 -6.21 17.68
CA ARG A 395 -1.29 -6.84 18.97
C ARG A 395 -1.97 -8.18 19.10
N GLN A 396 -1.38 -9.06 19.91
CA GLN A 396 -2.03 -10.32 20.23
C GLN A 396 -3.22 -10.11 21.18
N PRO A 397 -4.31 -10.87 20.99
CA PRO A 397 -5.40 -10.96 21.94
C PRO A 397 -4.92 -11.11 23.39
N GLY A 398 -5.29 -10.16 24.26
CA GLY A 398 -4.97 -10.14 25.69
C GLY A 398 -3.67 -9.41 26.06
N GLU A 399 -2.91 -8.91 25.10
CA GLU A 399 -1.73 -8.08 25.35
C GLU A 399 -2.10 -6.60 25.42
N THR A 400 -1.72 -5.92 26.51
CA THR A 400 -2.01 -4.49 26.69
C THR A 400 -0.88 -3.59 26.18
N ASP A 401 0.32 -4.15 26.00
CA ASP A 401 1.51 -3.41 25.59
C ASP A 401 1.42 -2.95 24.12
N ILE A 402 1.60 -1.65 23.90
CA ILE A 402 1.55 -1.05 22.57
C ILE A 402 2.80 -1.48 21.78
N ARG A 403 2.60 -2.22 20.68
CA ARG A 403 3.67 -2.60 19.75
C ARG A 403 3.92 -1.49 18.72
N LYS A 404 4.58 -0.43 19.17
CA LYS A 404 4.90 0.76 18.35
C LYS A 404 6.36 1.13 18.53
N GLN A 405 7.02 1.47 17.42
CA GLN A 405 8.38 2.00 17.42
C GLN A 405 8.42 3.35 16.70
N GLU A 406 9.29 4.22 17.20
CA GLU A 406 9.54 5.55 16.65
C GLU A 406 10.94 5.61 16.06
N TRP A 407 11.05 6.20 14.87
CA TRP A 407 12.31 6.63 14.28
C TRP A 407 12.26 8.13 14.01
N THR A 408 13.39 8.79 14.18
CA THR A 408 13.51 10.23 14.02
C THR A 408 14.49 10.58 12.91
N ALA A 409 14.36 11.80 12.38
CA ALA A 409 15.24 12.33 11.34
C ALA A 409 15.34 11.43 10.09
N ILE A 410 14.20 10.95 9.58
CA ILE A 410 14.18 10.16 8.34
C ILE A 410 14.40 11.07 7.14
N ILE A 411 15.27 10.63 6.23
CA ILE A 411 15.60 11.36 5.01
C ILE A 411 14.42 11.26 4.03
N PRO A 412 13.92 12.35 3.45
CA PRO A 412 12.88 12.32 2.43
C PRO A 412 13.36 11.63 1.13
N ASN A 413 12.42 11.24 0.27
CA ASN A 413 12.67 10.50 -0.98
C ASN A 413 13.47 9.21 -0.75
N SER A 414 13.18 8.55 0.37
CA SER A 414 13.81 7.31 0.77
C SER A 414 12.79 6.20 0.92
N GLN A 415 13.27 4.97 0.78
CA GLN A 415 12.52 3.77 1.10
C GLN A 415 12.99 3.22 2.43
N LEU A 416 12.07 3.13 3.39
CA LEU A 416 12.30 2.55 4.70
C LEU A 416 11.67 1.16 4.75
N ILE A 417 12.50 0.14 4.99
CA ILE A 417 12.05 -1.22 5.26
C ILE A 417 12.13 -1.47 6.76
N VAL A 418 10.99 -1.66 7.40
CA VAL A 418 10.87 -1.92 8.84
C VAL A 418 10.71 -3.41 9.09
N ILE A 419 11.58 -3.96 9.92
CA ILE A 419 11.57 -5.36 10.34
C ILE A 419 11.18 -5.40 11.82
N PRO A 420 9.91 -5.69 12.15
CA PRO A 420 9.39 -5.66 13.51
C PRO A 420 9.77 -6.92 14.31
N PHE A 421 11.08 -7.18 14.45
CA PHE A 421 11.60 -8.33 15.18
C PHE A 421 12.50 -7.92 16.36
N PRO A 422 12.34 -8.57 17.54
CA PRO A 422 11.20 -9.39 17.94
C PRO A 422 9.95 -8.52 18.19
N HIS A 423 8.76 -9.01 17.78
CA HIS A 423 7.50 -8.26 17.81
C HIS A 423 7.11 -7.70 19.20
N ASN A 424 7.50 -8.40 20.27
CA ASN A 424 7.20 -8.02 21.65
C ASN A 424 8.17 -6.97 22.24
N LYS A 425 9.22 -6.59 21.51
CA LYS A 425 10.15 -5.53 21.95
C LYS A 425 10.32 -4.52 20.82
N PRO A 426 9.40 -3.54 20.72
CA PRO A 426 9.44 -2.53 19.65
C PRO A 426 10.77 -1.77 19.56
N ARG A 427 11.43 -1.52 20.70
CA ARG A 427 12.73 -0.83 20.75
C ARG A 427 13.87 -1.57 20.05
N SER A 428 13.74 -2.88 19.82
CA SER A 428 14.75 -3.68 19.11
C SER A 428 14.47 -3.84 17.63
N TRP A 429 13.35 -3.30 17.13
CA TRP A 429 13.03 -3.36 15.71
C TRP A 429 14.07 -2.62 14.89
N SER A 430 14.42 -3.19 13.75
CA SER A 430 15.39 -2.60 12.83
C SER A 430 14.67 -1.95 11.67
N ALA A 431 15.21 -0.82 11.21
CA ALA A 431 14.77 -0.17 9.99
C ALA A 431 15.96 0.03 9.07
N LYS A 432 15.81 -0.39 7.81
CA LYS A 432 16.84 -0.27 6.77
C LYS A 432 16.39 0.80 5.80
N LEU A 433 17.19 1.87 5.71
CA LEU A 433 16.96 2.99 4.82
C LEU A 433 17.67 2.75 3.49
N TYR A 434 16.93 2.82 2.40
CA TYR A 434 17.44 2.78 1.04
C TYR A 434 17.23 4.14 0.38
N LEU A 435 18.29 4.67 -0.21
CA LEU A 435 18.26 5.90 -0.97
C LEU A 435 18.32 5.53 -2.45
N THR A 436 17.30 5.92 -3.21
CA THR A 436 17.32 5.77 -4.66
C THR A 436 18.28 6.81 -5.23
N PRO A 437 19.40 6.42 -5.86
CA PRO A 437 20.36 7.37 -6.38
C PRO A 437 19.71 8.17 -7.52
N SER A 438 19.66 9.50 -7.39
CA SER A 438 19.22 10.38 -8.48
C SER A 438 20.20 10.31 -9.64
N ASN A 439 19.71 10.38 -10.89
CA ASN A 439 20.54 10.49 -12.10
C ASN A 439 21.55 11.65 -12.02
N SER A 440 21.22 12.69 -11.26
CA SER A 440 22.10 13.84 -11.01
C SER A 440 23.33 13.48 -10.18
N VAL A 441 23.31 12.42 -9.37
CA VAL A 441 24.45 11.99 -8.54
C VAL A 441 25.64 11.57 -9.42
N LEU A 442 25.37 10.90 -10.55
CA LEU A 442 26.43 10.52 -11.47
C LEU A 442 27.03 11.75 -12.17
N LEU A 443 26.17 12.69 -12.57
CA LEU A 443 26.61 13.95 -13.20
C LEU A 443 27.42 14.82 -12.24
N THR A 444 27.02 14.93 -10.97
CA THR A 444 27.78 15.68 -9.96
C THR A 444 29.10 14.99 -9.62
N ALA A 445 29.13 13.65 -9.60
CA ALA A 445 30.38 12.91 -9.43
C ALA A 445 31.35 13.14 -10.60
N ILE A 446 30.86 13.10 -11.85
CA ILE A 446 31.66 13.40 -13.04
C ILE A 446 32.17 14.85 -12.99
N ALA A 447 31.32 15.81 -12.63
CA ALA A 447 31.70 17.21 -12.49
C ALA A 447 32.77 17.39 -11.40
N LEU A 448 32.61 16.76 -10.24
CA LEU A 448 33.56 16.80 -9.13
C LEU A 448 34.92 16.22 -9.54
N ILE A 449 34.93 15.06 -10.22
CA ILE A 449 36.15 14.46 -10.76
C ILE A 449 36.81 15.42 -11.76
N GLY A 450 36.03 16.03 -12.65
CA GLY A 450 36.51 17.02 -13.61
C GLY A 450 37.19 18.21 -12.94
N VAL A 451 36.57 18.77 -11.90
CA VAL A 451 37.14 19.87 -11.10
C VAL A 451 38.41 19.44 -10.38
N CYS A 452 38.44 18.25 -9.76
CA CYS A 452 39.62 17.72 -9.10
C CYS A 452 40.79 17.54 -10.07
N VAL A 453 40.55 16.96 -11.26
CA VAL A 453 41.57 16.80 -12.31
C VAL A 453 42.07 18.16 -12.80
N PHE A 454 41.17 19.12 -13.01
CA PHE A 454 41.54 20.47 -13.44
C PHE A 454 42.46 21.16 -12.41
N ILE A 455 42.13 21.06 -11.12
CA ILE A 455 42.96 21.60 -10.04
C ILE A 455 44.33 20.89 -10.01
N LEU A 456 44.38 19.56 -10.16
CA LEU A 456 45.64 18.81 -10.20
C LEU A 456 46.53 19.22 -11.38
N VAL A 457 45.95 19.52 -12.54
CA VAL A 457 46.70 20.02 -13.70
C VAL A 457 47.30 21.39 -13.40
N ILE A 458 46.54 22.31 -12.78
CA ILE A 458 47.06 23.62 -12.39
C ILE A 458 48.21 23.47 -11.39
N ILE A 459 48.04 22.63 -10.36
CA ILE A 459 49.09 22.35 -9.37
C ILE A 459 50.33 21.77 -10.07
N GLY A 460 50.15 20.83 -11.00
CA GLY A 460 51.26 20.24 -11.75
C GLY A 460 52.02 21.26 -12.61
N ILE A 461 51.31 22.19 -13.27
CA ILE A 461 51.92 23.26 -14.05
C ILE A 461 52.70 24.22 -13.14
N LEU A 462 52.10 24.65 -12.03
CA LEU A 462 52.75 25.54 -11.06
C LEU A 462 54.00 24.89 -10.46
N HIS A 463 53.91 23.62 -10.06
CA HIS A 463 55.03 22.88 -9.51
C HIS A 463 56.16 22.68 -10.55
N TRP A 464 55.82 22.51 -11.82
CA TRP A 464 56.82 22.44 -12.88
C TRP A 464 57.50 23.80 -13.12
N GLN A 465 56.75 24.90 -13.07
CA GLN A 465 57.31 26.25 -13.18
C GLN A 465 58.25 26.57 -12.01
N GLU A 466 57.85 26.20 -10.78
CA GLU A 466 58.63 26.33 -9.56
C GLU A 466 59.94 25.52 -9.66
N LYS A 467 59.85 24.23 -10.02
CA LYS A 467 61.04 23.39 -10.21
C LYS A 467 62.00 23.95 -11.26
N LYS A 468 61.48 24.56 -12.33
CA LYS A 468 62.30 25.20 -13.37
C LYS A 468 62.92 26.53 -12.90
N ALA A 469 62.33 27.21 -11.92
CA ALA A 469 62.92 28.38 -11.28
C ALA A 469 64.07 27.96 -10.35
N ASP A 470 63.83 26.96 -9.49
CA ASP A 470 64.85 26.39 -8.59
C ASP A 470 66.07 25.85 -9.36
N ASP A 471 65.84 25.14 -10.47
CA ASP A 471 66.93 24.63 -11.31
C ASP A 471 67.75 25.75 -11.97
N ARG A 472 67.13 26.92 -12.21
CA ARG A 472 67.84 28.11 -12.73
C ARG A 472 68.65 28.78 -11.62
N GLU A 473 68.11 28.91 -10.41
CA GLU A 473 68.83 29.47 -9.26
C GLU A 473 70.03 28.60 -8.88
N LYS A 474 69.87 27.27 -8.79
CA LYS A 474 70.98 26.34 -8.53
C LYS A 474 72.12 26.46 -9.54
N ARG A 475 71.82 26.68 -10.83
CA ARG A 475 72.84 26.91 -11.86
C ARG A 475 73.57 28.23 -11.66
N GLN A 476 72.88 29.29 -11.23
CA GLN A 476 73.49 30.58 -10.93
C GLN A 476 74.40 30.52 -9.69
N GLU A 477 73.98 29.81 -8.64
CA GLU A 477 74.81 29.57 -7.47
C GLU A 477 76.05 28.75 -7.82
N ALA A 478 75.92 27.67 -8.59
CA ALA A 478 77.06 26.87 -9.06
C ALA A 478 78.07 27.71 -9.88
N HIS A 479 77.60 28.67 -10.68
CA HIS A 479 78.48 29.61 -11.37
C HIS A 479 79.17 30.59 -10.42
N ARG A 480 78.51 31.08 -9.36
CA ARG A 480 79.14 31.94 -8.34
C ARG A 480 80.27 31.25 -7.60
N PHE A 481 80.11 29.99 -7.21
CA PHE A 481 81.18 29.22 -6.56
C PHE A 481 82.42 29.03 -7.43
N HIS A 482 82.29 29.07 -8.75
CA HIS A 482 83.42 28.94 -9.66
C HIS A 482 84.28 30.21 -9.77
N PHE A 483 83.75 31.38 -9.37
CA PHE A 483 84.45 32.66 -9.35
C PHE A 483 85.11 32.99 -8.00
N ASP A 484 84.64 32.41 -6.88
CA ASP A 484 85.26 32.57 -5.55
C ASP A 484 86.51 31.68 -5.33
N ALA A 485 86.82 30.78 -6.27
CA ALA A 485 87.95 29.84 -6.20
C ALA A 485 89.13 30.19 -7.14
N MET A 486 89.08 31.33 -7.85
CA MET A 486 90.23 32.00 -8.48
C MET A 486 90.58 33.25 -7.68
#